data_AF-A0A7S2GM32-F1
#
_entry.id   AF-A0A7S2GM32-F1
#
_cell.length_a   1.000
_cell.length_b   1.000
_cell.length_c   1.000
_cell.angle_alpha   90.00
_cell.angle_beta   90.00
_cell.angle_gamma   90.00
#
_symmetry.space_group_name_H-M   'P 1'
#
loop_
_entity.id
_entity.type
_entity.pdbx_description
1 polymer ?
#
loop_
_entity_poly.entity_id
_entity_poly.type
_entity_poly.pdbx_seq_one_letter_code
_entity_poly.pdbx_strand_id
1 'polypeptide(L)'
;PLARDHVLSENALRALEIGAMLKTGALRRYTFTFSKSPAALAVANALNPPPPGGSSSETTPFFTLRSPLKHGELRKLNLFEPRWLAMLDGLGAQSASGGLLGARFATIHAVNRCYVASIYRDDGSAGV
;
A
#
# COMPACT_ATOMS: atom_id res chain seq x y z
N PRO A 1 22.04 -26.02 -7.92
CA PRO A 1 22.71 -25.42 -6.73
C PRO A 1 23.05 -23.93 -6.90
N LEU A 2 23.80 -23.56 -7.95
CA LEU A 2 24.22 -22.17 -8.25
C LEU A 2 23.06 -21.16 -8.35
N ALA A 3 21.92 -21.57 -8.89
CA ALA A 3 20.73 -20.71 -9.00
C ALA A 3 20.14 -20.31 -7.64
N ARG A 4 20.23 -21.18 -6.63
CA ARG A 4 19.73 -20.87 -5.28
C ARG A 4 20.61 -19.82 -4.61
N ASP A 5 21.92 -20.01 -4.65
CA ASP A 5 22.87 -19.12 -3.97
C ASP A 5 22.89 -17.73 -4.62
N HIS A 6 22.69 -17.67 -5.95
CA HIS A 6 22.45 -16.41 -6.66
C HIS A 6 21.21 -15.69 -6.15
N VAL A 7 20.06 -16.37 -6.07
CA VAL A 7 18.82 -15.77 -5.56
C VAL A 7 18.96 -15.32 -4.09
N LEU A 8 19.68 -16.10 -3.27
CA LEU A 8 19.93 -15.73 -1.87
C LEU A 8 20.83 -14.50 -1.75
N SER A 9 21.90 -14.41 -2.54
CA SER A 9 22.80 -13.24 -2.53
C SER A 9 22.10 -11.97 -3.04
N GLU A 10 21.31 -12.06 -4.11
CA GLU A 10 20.50 -10.93 -4.60
C GLU A 10 19.49 -10.45 -3.55
N ASN A 11 18.80 -11.38 -2.87
CA ASN A 11 17.84 -11.02 -1.83
C ASN A 11 18.53 -10.40 -0.60
N ALA A 12 19.73 -10.88 -0.25
CA ALA A 12 20.51 -10.31 0.85
C ALA A 12 20.97 -8.86 0.53
N LEU A 13 21.45 -8.61 -0.69
CA LEU A 13 21.81 -7.26 -1.14
C LEU A 13 20.59 -6.34 -1.14
N ARG A 14 19.45 -6.79 -1.66
CA ARG A 14 18.20 -6.04 -1.65
C ARG A 14 17.73 -5.71 -0.23
N ALA A 15 17.85 -6.65 0.70
CA ALA A 15 17.49 -6.42 2.10
C ALA A 15 18.39 -5.36 2.76
N LEU A 16 19.70 -5.39 2.46
CA LEU A 16 20.66 -4.41 2.95
C LEU A 16 20.37 -3.00 2.40
N GLU A 17 20.06 -2.89 1.11
CA GLU A 17 19.66 -1.64 0.47
C GLU A 17 18.39 -1.07 1.10
N ILE A 18 17.33 -1.87 1.26
CA ILE A 18 16.09 -1.44 1.93
C ILE A 18 16.40 -0.98 3.37
N GLY A 19 17.24 -1.70 4.10
CA GLY A 19 17.65 -1.34 5.45
C GLY A 19 18.36 0.01 5.50
N ALA A 20 19.26 0.29 4.55
CA ALA A 20 19.93 1.58 4.43
C ALA A 20 18.95 2.71 4.09
N MET A 21 18.04 2.48 3.14
CA MET A 21 17.04 3.47 2.77
C MET A 21 16.03 3.76 3.89
N LEU A 22 15.70 2.75 4.73
CA LEU A 22 14.89 2.95 5.93
C LEU A 22 15.61 3.82 6.96
N LYS A 23 16.91 3.55 7.22
CA LYS A 23 17.71 4.32 8.18
C LYS A 23 17.91 5.77 7.75
N THR A 24 18.03 6.02 6.46
CA THR A 24 18.25 7.36 5.89
C THR A 24 16.95 8.14 5.64
N GLY A 25 15.78 7.55 5.89
CA GLY A 25 14.49 8.18 5.61
C GLY A 25 14.16 8.32 4.12
N ALA A 26 14.94 7.70 3.23
CA ALA A 26 14.71 7.72 1.78
C ALA A 26 13.44 6.94 1.36
N LEU A 27 12.96 6.03 2.22
CA LEU A 27 11.67 5.35 2.03
C LEU A 27 10.56 6.05 2.81
N ARG A 28 9.45 6.33 2.12
CA ARG A 28 8.22 6.77 2.77
C ARG A 28 7.50 5.56 3.38
N ARG A 29 7.22 5.63 4.69
CA ARG A 29 6.39 4.64 5.38
C ARG A 29 4.93 5.06 5.28
N TYR A 30 4.10 4.20 4.68
CA TYR A 30 2.65 4.36 4.65
C TYR A 30 2.02 3.27 5.51
N THR A 31 1.24 3.71 6.47
CA THR A 31 0.63 2.84 7.49
C THR A 31 -0.87 2.80 7.25
N PHE A 32 -1.41 1.61 7.06
CA PHE A 32 -2.83 1.40 6.84
C PHE A 32 -3.41 0.55 7.97
N THR A 33 -4.64 0.84 8.36
CA THR A 33 -5.38 0.05 9.35
C THR A 33 -6.46 -0.72 8.63
N PHE A 34 -6.62 -1.99 9.00
CA PHE A 34 -7.57 -2.90 8.37
C PHE A 34 -8.49 -3.49 9.43
N SER A 35 -9.78 -3.61 9.10
CA SER A 35 -10.77 -4.26 9.94
C SER A 35 -11.73 -5.08 9.07
N LYS A 36 -12.24 -6.18 9.64
CA LYS A 36 -13.35 -6.95 9.05
C LYS A 36 -14.70 -6.25 9.23
N SER A 37 -14.79 -5.26 10.13
CA SER A 37 -15.97 -4.45 10.34
C SER A 37 -15.87 -3.16 9.51
N PRO A 38 -16.82 -2.90 8.58
CA PRO A 38 -16.86 -1.65 7.82
C PRO A 38 -16.89 -0.41 8.71
N ALA A 39 -17.62 -0.46 9.83
CA ALA A 39 -17.70 0.64 10.79
C ALA A 39 -16.34 0.93 11.46
N ALA A 40 -15.61 -0.11 11.87
CA ALA A 40 -14.29 0.04 12.45
C ALA A 40 -13.26 0.55 11.44
N LEU A 41 -13.41 0.21 10.15
CA LEU A 41 -12.56 0.74 9.08
C LEU A 41 -12.82 2.24 8.86
N ALA A 42 -14.08 2.66 8.87
CA ALA A 42 -14.45 4.08 8.76
C ALA A 42 -13.84 4.92 9.90
N VAL A 43 -13.93 4.43 11.14
CA VAL A 43 -13.29 5.07 12.30
C VAL A 43 -11.77 5.13 12.15
N ALA A 44 -11.12 4.04 11.71
CA ALA A 44 -9.68 4.00 11.54
C ALA A 44 -9.16 4.94 10.45
N ASN A 45 -9.93 5.11 9.36
CA ASN A 45 -9.64 6.08 8.30
C ASN A 45 -9.79 7.52 8.78
N ALA A 46 -10.75 7.78 9.69
CA ALA A 46 -10.92 9.09 10.30
C ALA A 46 -9.77 9.43 11.27
N LEU A 47 -9.21 8.44 11.97
CA LEU A 47 -8.10 8.62 12.92
C LEU A 47 -6.72 8.78 12.27
N ASN A 48 -6.54 8.21 11.07
CA ASN A 48 -5.33 8.40 10.26
C ASN A 48 -5.72 9.07 8.94
N PRO A 49 -6.07 10.36 8.96
CA PRO A 49 -6.39 11.07 7.74
C PRO A 49 -5.15 11.06 6.82
N PRO A 50 -5.34 10.99 5.49
CA PRO A 50 -4.23 11.14 4.55
C PRO A 50 -3.45 12.42 4.89
N PRO A 51 -2.11 12.41 4.78
CA PRO A 51 -1.25 13.45 5.32
C PRO A 51 -1.66 14.86 4.83
N PRO A 52 -1.69 15.86 5.72
CA PRO A 52 -2.03 17.23 5.35
C PRO A 52 -0.85 17.81 4.56
N GLY A 53 -1.06 18.11 3.28
CA GLY A 53 0.00 18.60 2.40
C GLY A 53 -0.26 18.44 0.90
N GLY A 54 -1.30 17.70 0.51
CA GLY A 54 -1.90 17.88 -0.81
C GLY A 54 -2.90 19.02 -0.75
N SER A 55 -2.64 20.11 -1.47
CA SER A 55 -3.69 21.04 -1.91
C SER A 55 -4.89 20.24 -2.42
N SER A 56 -6.10 20.76 -2.19
CA SER A 56 -7.42 20.22 -2.52
C SER A 56 -7.61 19.78 -3.99
N SER A 57 -6.90 18.74 -4.40
CA SER A 57 -6.95 18.08 -5.70
C SER A 57 -6.62 16.60 -5.48
N GLU A 58 -7.67 15.79 -5.47
CA GLU A 58 -7.68 14.34 -5.74
C GLU A 58 -6.60 13.49 -5.05
N THR A 59 -6.86 13.05 -3.82
CA THR A 59 -6.17 11.88 -3.27
C THR A 59 -6.53 10.65 -4.11
N THR A 60 -5.67 10.28 -5.06
CA THR A 60 -5.90 9.13 -5.94
C THR A 60 -5.69 7.84 -5.16
N PRO A 61 -6.69 6.94 -5.04
CA PRO A 61 -6.51 5.65 -4.37
C PRO A 61 -5.46 4.83 -5.09
N PHE A 62 -4.74 3.95 -4.39
CA PHE A 62 -3.67 3.18 -5.00
C PHE A 62 -3.56 1.73 -4.55
N PHE A 63 -3.08 0.86 -5.44
CA PHE A 63 -2.65 -0.50 -5.10
C PHE A 63 -1.17 -0.57 -4.83
N THR A 64 -0.81 -1.45 -3.90
CA THR A 64 0.59 -1.88 -3.77
C THR A 64 0.85 -3.03 -4.74
N LEU A 65 1.87 -2.92 -5.57
CA LEU A 65 2.34 -4.00 -6.45
C LEU A 65 3.72 -4.50 -6.02
N ARG A 66 4.01 -5.79 -6.24
CA ARG A 66 5.33 -6.39 -5.96
C ARG A 66 6.31 -6.16 -7.10
N SER A 67 5.80 -5.89 -8.29
CA SER A 67 6.58 -5.52 -9.46
C SER A 67 5.97 -4.25 -10.07
N PRO A 68 6.81 -3.31 -10.56
CA PRO A 68 6.31 -2.10 -11.20
C PRO A 68 5.42 -2.45 -12.40
N LEU A 69 4.39 -1.63 -12.63
CA LEU A 69 3.58 -1.68 -13.84
C LEU A 69 4.26 -0.78 -14.89
N LYS A 70 4.48 -1.30 -16.10
CA LYS A 70 5.03 -0.49 -17.19
C LYS A 70 3.94 0.37 -17.83
N HIS A 71 4.34 1.48 -18.44
CA HIS A 71 3.39 2.32 -19.18
C HIS A 71 2.72 1.51 -20.31
N GLY A 72 1.40 1.59 -20.43
CA GLY A 72 0.60 0.83 -21.39
C GLY A 72 0.45 -0.66 -21.09
N GLU A 73 1.01 -1.16 -19.97
CA GLU A 73 0.90 -2.57 -19.61
C GLU A 73 -0.51 -2.93 -19.15
N LEU A 74 -1.07 -3.99 -19.73
CA LEU A 74 -2.32 -4.58 -19.29
C LEU A 74 -2.02 -5.76 -18.37
N ARG A 75 -2.36 -5.62 -17.08
CA ARG A 75 -2.05 -6.63 -16.05
C ARG A 75 -3.30 -7.09 -15.33
N LYS A 76 -3.47 -8.41 -15.24
CA LYS A 76 -4.48 -9.02 -14.37
C LYS A 76 -3.99 -8.96 -12.92
N LEU A 77 -4.79 -8.35 -12.05
CA LEU A 77 -4.52 -8.29 -10.62
C LEU A 77 -5.43 -9.27 -9.88
N ASN A 78 -4.84 -10.09 -9.02
CA ASN A 78 -5.58 -10.94 -8.10
C ASN A 78 -5.84 -10.14 -6.81
N LEU A 79 -7.01 -9.48 -6.75
CA LEU A 79 -7.40 -8.63 -5.63
C LEU A 79 -8.44 -9.37 -4.78
N PHE A 80 -7.97 -9.99 -3.70
CA PHE A 80 -8.84 -10.71 -2.75
C PHE A 80 -8.77 -10.14 -1.34
N GLU A 81 -7.81 -9.25 -1.06
CA GLU A 81 -7.72 -8.63 0.25
C GLU A 81 -8.93 -7.70 0.47
N PRO A 82 -9.66 -7.79 1.60
CA PRO A 82 -10.86 -6.98 1.83
C PRO A 82 -10.66 -5.47 1.63
N ARG A 83 -9.47 -4.95 1.93
CA ARG A 83 -9.09 -3.55 1.69
C ARG A 83 -9.18 -3.13 0.22
N TRP A 84 -8.85 -4.03 -0.69
CA TRP A 84 -8.86 -3.78 -2.13
C TRP A 84 -10.29 -3.78 -2.65
N LEU A 85 -11.10 -4.71 -2.15
CA LEU A 85 -12.52 -4.75 -2.46
C LEU A 85 -13.23 -3.50 -1.96
N ALA A 86 -13.04 -3.10 -0.70
CA ALA A 86 -13.66 -1.89 -0.14
C ALA A 86 -13.24 -0.61 -0.89
N MET A 87 -11.98 -0.51 -1.33
CA MET A 87 -11.51 0.61 -2.15
C MET A 87 -12.17 0.62 -3.53
N LEU A 88 -12.34 -0.55 -4.15
CA LEU A 88 -13.03 -0.69 -5.44
C LEU A 88 -14.52 -0.37 -5.31
N ASP A 89 -15.18 -0.82 -4.25
CA ASP A 89 -16.58 -0.49 -3.97
C ASP A 89 -16.76 1.03 -3.84
N GLY A 90 -15.87 1.68 -3.09
CA GLY A 90 -15.85 3.14 -2.95
C GLY A 90 -15.60 3.88 -4.27
N LEU A 91 -14.73 3.37 -5.14
CA LEU A 91 -14.48 3.91 -6.48
C LEU A 91 -15.71 3.73 -7.39
N GLY A 92 -16.35 2.57 -7.34
CA GLY A 92 -17.55 2.29 -8.13
C GLY A 92 -18.72 3.18 -7.73
N ALA A 93 -18.90 3.44 -6.44
CA ALA A 93 -19.94 4.34 -5.92
C ALA A 93 -19.75 5.81 -6.32
N GLN A 94 -18.50 6.24 -6.56
CA GLN A 94 -18.18 7.60 -7.02
C GLN A 94 -18.29 7.75 -8.54
N SER A 95 -18.40 6.65 -9.28
CA SER A 95 -18.52 6.67 -10.73
C SER A 95 -19.95 6.95 -11.15
N ALA A 96 -20.14 7.83 -12.14
CA ALA A 96 -21.46 8.13 -12.72
C ALA A 96 -22.17 6.89 -13.29
N SER A 97 -21.42 5.84 -13.62
CA SER A 97 -21.96 4.57 -14.13
C SER A 97 -22.32 3.55 -13.04
N GLY A 98 -22.07 3.85 -11.76
CA GLY A 98 -22.30 2.93 -10.64
C GLY A 98 -21.41 1.68 -10.67
N GLY A 99 -20.24 1.77 -11.32
CA GLY A 99 -19.31 0.65 -11.47
C GLY A 99 -17.87 1.10 -11.72
N LEU A 100 -16.97 0.12 -11.89
CA LEU A 100 -15.52 0.36 -12.00
C LEU A 100 -15.05 0.76 -13.40
N LEU A 101 -15.93 0.75 -14.41
CA LEU A 101 -15.55 1.08 -15.77
C LEU A 101 -15.13 2.55 -15.85
N GLY A 102 -13.87 2.80 -16.24
CA GLY A 102 -13.29 4.14 -16.29
C GLY A 102 -12.76 4.67 -14.95
N ALA A 103 -12.87 3.89 -13.86
CA ALA A 103 -12.30 4.27 -12.57
C ALA A 103 -10.77 4.40 -12.67
N ARG A 104 -10.24 5.48 -12.09
CA ARG A 104 -8.80 5.76 -12.07
C ARG A 104 -8.26 5.52 -10.67
N PHE A 105 -7.16 4.79 -10.60
CA PHE A 105 -6.38 4.57 -9.38
C PHE A 105 -4.90 4.51 -9.75
N ALA A 106 -4.05 4.80 -8.78
CA ALA A 106 -2.61 4.71 -8.92
C ALA A 106 -2.10 3.33 -8.51
N THR A 107 -0.85 3.04 -8.84
CA THR A 107 -0.15 1.88 -8.27
C THR A 107 1.18 2.34 -7.72
N ILE A 108 1.55 1.81 -6.57
CA ILE A 108 2.87 2.04 -5.99
C ILE A 108 3.63 0.72 -5.94
N HIS A 109 4.91 0.80 -6.25
CA HIS A 109 5.81 -0.31 -6.01
C HIS A 109 6.08 -0.40 -4.50
N ALA A 110 5.49 -1.38 -3.85
CA ALA A 110 5.72 -1.63 -2.43
C ALA A 110 6.81 -2.68 -2.28
N VAL A 111 8.04 -2.20 -2.09
CA VAL A 111 9.25 -3.02 -1.98
C VAL A 111 9.18 -3.98 -0.78
N ASN A 112 8.49 -3.58 0.29
CA ASN A 112 8.23 -4.42 1.46
C ASN A 112 6.80 -4.20 1.96
N ARG A 113 6.13 -5.28 2.38
CA ARG A 113 4.81 -5.24 3.00
C ARG A 113 4.87 -6.03 4.29
N CYS A 114 4.63 -5.36 5.40
CA CYS A 114 4.46 -6.01 6.69
C CYS A 114 3.01 -5.84 7.12
N TYR A 115 2.39 -6.96 7.51
CA TYR A 115 1.07 -6.97 8.12
C TYR A 115 1.25 -7.28 9.59
N VAL A 116 1.02 -6.28 10.42
CA VAL A 116 1.10 -6.40 11.87
C VAL A 116 -0.31 -6.28 12.43
N ALA A 117 -0.68 -7.20 13.32
CA ALA A 117 -1.92 -7.05 14.08
C ALA A 117 -1.86 -5.73 14.88
N SER A 118 -3.00 -5.09 15.09
CA SER A 118 -3.07 -3.81 15.80
C SER A 118 -2.42 -3.88 17.19
N ILE A 119 -2.50 -5.02 17.87
CA ILE A 119 -1.87 -5.28 19.17
C ILE A 119 -0.34 -5.24 19.15
N TYR A 120 0.28 -5.31 17.97
CA TYR A 120 1.73 -5.25 17.77
C TYR A 120 2.16 -3.97 17.04
N ARG A 121 1.25 -3.00 16.86
CA ARG A 121 1.66 -1.67 16.43
C ARG A 121 2.36 -1.03 17.61
N ASP A 122 3.62 -0.69 17.42
CA ASP A 122 4.32 0.20 18.32
C ASP A 122 3.91 1.62 17.93
N ASP A 123 3.19 2.32 18.81
CA ASP A 123 2.55 3.60 18.51
C ASP A 123 3.55 4.77 18.44
N GLY A 124 4.85 4.48 18.51
CA GLY A 124 5.90 5.48 18.35
C GLY A 124 5.92 6.53 19.45
N SER A 125 5.33 6.28 20.62
CA SER A 125 5.45 7.11 21.83
C SER A 125 6.79 6.89 22.55
N ALA A 126 7.90 6.87 21.80
CA ALA A 126 9.25 6.94 22.32
C ALA A 126 10.16 7.73 21.36
N GLY A 127 10.16 9.05 21.57
CA GLY A 127 11.28 10.00 21.51
C GLY A 127 12.44 9.84 20.50
N VAL A 128 12.61 10.94 19.77
CA VAL A 128 13.80 11.47 19.03
C VAL A 128 13.94 11.02 17.57
#